data_AF-A0A5C1QLA6-F1
#
_entry.id   AF-A0A5C1QLA6-F1
#
_cell.length_a   1.000
_cell.length_b   1.000
_cell.length_c   1.000
_cell.angle_alpha   90.00
_cell.angle_beta   90.00
_cell.angle_gamma   90.00
#
_symmetry.space_group_name_H-M   'P 1'
#
loop_
_entity.id
_entity.type
_entity.pdbx_description
1 polymer ?
#
loop_
_entity_poly.entity_id
_entity_poly.type
_entity_poly.pdbx_seq_one_letter_code
_entity_poly.pdbx_strand_id
1 'polypeptide(L)'
;MNVKKILEEYSLEIDDIRWYLSKVMTEKLMFLMETPEELTRFIWSAELSDQLYNMEERYLTTLQDQINENTLDESHLRDLLSDMETTRRQRFGY
;
A
#
# COMPACT_ATOMS: atom_id res chain seq x y z
N MET A 1 10.04 1.83 -17.44
CA MET A 1 10.14 0.73 -16.46
C MET A 1 8.72 0.28 -16.10
N ASN A 2 8.48 -1.01 -15.88
CA ASN A 2 7.11 -1.55 -15.67
C ASN A 2 7.00 -2.15 -14.26
N VAL A 3 6.07 -1.64 -13.45
CA VAL A 3 5.85 -2.09 -12.07
C VAL A 3 5.58 -3.59 -12.01
N LYS A 4 4.82 -4.14 -12.96
CA LYS A 4 4.49 -5.58 -12.99
C LYS A 4 5.72 -6.48 -13.07
N LYS A 5 6.71 -6.08 -13.86
CA LYS A 5 7.96 -6.87 -13.98
C LYS A 5 8.73 -6.90 -12.67
N ILE A 6 8.74 -5.80 -11.93
CA ILE A 6 9.50 -5.72 -10.67
C ILE A 6 8.75 -6.47 -9.56
N LEU A 7 7.42 -6.47 -9.57
CA LEU A 7 6.64 -7.36 -8.68
C LEU A 7 6.98 -8.83 -8.91
N GLU A 8 7.13 -9.26 -10.17
CA GLU A 8 7.55 -10.62 -10.52
C GLU A 8 8.95 -10.95 -9.97
N GLU A 9 9.90 -10.00 -10.01
CA GLU A 9 11.24 -10.18 -9.41
C GLU A 9 11.18 -10.48 -7.90
N TYR A 10 10.27 -9.84 -7.17
CA TYR A 10 10.05 -10.07 -5.74
C TYR A 10 9.09 -11.22 -5.44
N SER A 11 8.55 -11.88 -6.48
CA SER A 11 7.48 -12.87 -6.37
C SER A 11 6.31 -12.36 -5.52
N LEU A 12 5.94 -11.08 -5.68
CA LEU A 12 4.83 -10.44 -4.98
C LEU A 12 3.54 -10.60 -5.79
N GLU A 13 2.52 -11.14 -5.15
CA GLU A 13 1.19 -11.26 -5.73
C GLU A 13 0.30 -10.07 -5.35
N ILE A 14 -0.83 -9.94 -6.04
CA ILE A 14 -1.83 -8.89 -5.75
C ILE A 14 -2.30 -8.94 -4.29
N ASP A 15 -2.44 -10.15 -3.73
CA ASP A 15 -2.85 -10.31 -2.32
C ASP A 15 -1.77 -9.82 -1.34
N ASP A 16 -0.49 -9.91 -1.70
CA ASP A 16 0.62 -9.39 -0.88
C ASP A 16 0.60 -7.87 -0.83
N ILE A 17 0.34 -7.22 -1.97
CA ILE A 17 0.16 -5.77 -2.05
C ILE A 17 -1.05 -5.35 -1.21
N ARG A 18 -2.17 -6.05 -1.35
CA ARG A 18 -3.39 -5.78 -0.58
C ARG A 18 -3.15 -5.92 0.91
N TRP A 19 -2.40 -6.94 1.33
CA TRP A 19 -2.02 -7.13 2.72
C TRP A 19 -1.16 -5.98 3.25
N TYR A 20 -0.14 -5.56 2.50
CA TYR A 20 0.69 -4.41 2.85
C TYR A 20 -0.12 -3.11 2.99
N LEU A 21 -0.97 -2.80 2.01
CA LEU A 21 -1.83 -1.61 2.06
C LEU A 21 -2.80 -1.66 3.25
N SER A 22 -3.29 -2.84 3.62
CA SER A 22 -4.11 -3.03 4.81
C SER A 22 -3.35 -2.74 6.10
N LYS A 23 -2.07 -3.14 6.18
CA LYS A 23 -1.20 -2.80 7.31
C LYS A 23 -0.99 -1.29 7.41
N VAL A 24 -0.67 -0.62 6.30
CA VAL A 24 -0.52 0.84 6.25
C VAL A 24 -1.82 1.55 6.69
N MET A 25 -2.98 1.07 6.23
CA MET A 25 -4.28 1.59 6.68
C MET A 25 -4.49 1.37 8.19
N THR A 26 -4.10 0.21 8.71
CA THR A 26 -4.17 -0.11 10.14
C THR A 26 -3.35 0.87 10.96
N GLU A 27 -2.11 1.14 10.55
CA GLU A 27 -1.22 2.11 11.20
C GLU A 27 -1.82 3.53 11.18
N LYS A 28 -2.42 3.94 10.05
CA LYS A 28 -3.15 5.22 9.97
C LYS A 28 -4.34 5.27 10.94
N LEU A 29 -5.14 4.21 11.02
CA LEU A 29 -6.27 4.14 11.96
C LEU A 29 -5.81 4.17 13.41
N MET A 30 -4.71 3.49 13.74
CA MET A 30 -4.10 3.53 15.07
C MET A 30 -3.62 4.92 15.45
N PHE A 31 -3.01 5.65 14.51
CA PHE A 31 -2.63 7.06 14.74
C PHE A 31 -3.85 7.94 15.04
N LEU A 32 -4.94 7.76 14.30
CA LEU A 32 -6.20 8.48 14.53
C LEU A 32 -6.91 8.09 15.85
N MET A 33 -6.50 7.02 16.55
CA MET A 33 -7.03 6.72 17.87
C MET A 33 -6.69 7.79 18.90
N GLU A 34 -5.62 8.57 18.69
CA GLU A 34 -5.28 9.71 19.53
C GLU A 34 -6.28 10.88 19.34
N THR A 35 -7.05 10.88 18.24
CA THR A 35 -8.08 11.87 17.89
C THR A 35 -9.42 11.20 17.50
N PRO A 36 -10.18 10.62 18.47
CA PRO A 36 -11.36 9.80 18.18
C PRO A 36 -12.44 10.47 17.33
N GLU A 37 -12.58 11.79 17.40
CA GLU A 37 -13.52 12.57 16.58
C GLU A 37 -13.14 12.57 15.09
N GLU A 38 -11.84 12.63 14.78
CA GLU A 38 -11.33 12.55 13.41
C GLU A 38 -11.50 11.14 12.86
N LEU A 39 -11.20 10.12 13.66
CA LEU A 39 -11.46 8.72 13.32
C LEU A 39 -12.95 8.49 13.01
N THR A 40 -13.83 9.03 13.86
CA THR A 40 -15.29 8.95 13.67
C THR A 40 -15.69 9.62 12.37
N ARG A 41 -15.16 10.81 12.07
CA ARG A 41 -15.42 11.52 10.82
C ARG A 41 -14.95 10.73 9.60
N PHE A 42 -13.74 10.16 9.67
CA PHE A 42 -13.14 9.37 8.59
C PHE A 42 -13.96 8.11 8.24
N ILE A 43 -14.57 7.49 9.26
CA ILE A 43 -15.49 6.35 9.07
C ILE A 43 -16.85 6.83 8.53
N TRP A 44 -17.44 7.86 9.15
CA TRP A 44 -18.77 8.36 8.79
C TRP A 44 -18.84 8.96 7.38
N SER A 45 -17.77 9.62 6.93
CA SER A 45 -17.69 10.24 5.61
C SER A 45 -17.59 9.23 4.45
N ALA A 46 -17.54 7.92 4.73
CA ALA A 46 -17.23 6.85 3.78
C ALA A 46 -15.82 6.93 3.16
N GLU A 47 -14.95 7.83 3.66
CA GLU A 47 -13.59 7.98 3.14
C GLU A 47 -12.75 6.72 3.38
N LEU A 48 -12.94 6.02 4.52
CA LEU A 48 -12.31 4.72 4.75
C LEU A 48 -12.70 3.68 3.69
N SER A 49 -14.00 3.53 3.39
CA SER A 49 -14.44 2.57 2.38
C SER A 49 -13.92 2.92 0.99
N ASP A 50 -13.90 4.21 0.64
CA ASP A 50 -13.37 4.69 -0.65
C ASP A 50 -11.86 4.45 -0.77
N GLN A 51 -11.12 4.56 0.33
CA GLN A 51 -9.68 4.26 0.35
C GLN A 51 -9.40 2.76 0.23
N LEU A 52 -10.27 1.90 0.75
CA LEU A 52 -10.13 0.44 0.66
C LEU A 52 -10.61 -0.12 -0.70
N TYR A 53 -11.54 0.57 -1.36
CA TYR A 53 -12.08 0.13 -2.64
C TYR A 53 -11.03 0.15 -3.76
N ASN A 54 -10.79 -1.00 -4.40
CA ASN A 54 -9.79 -1.23 -5.44
C ASN A 54 -8.40 -0.65 -5.11
N MET A 55 -8.02 -0.69 -3.82
CA MET A 55 -6.83 0.00 -3.33
C MET A 55 -5.54 -0.48 -4.01
N GLU A 56 -5.44 -1.77 -4.29
CA GLU A 56 -4.28 -2.38 -4.94
C GLU A 56 -4.13 -1.92 -6.39
N GLU A 57 -5.23 -1.85 -7.14
CA GLU A 57 -5.21 -1.42 -8.54
C GLU A 57 -4.84 0.05 -8.63
N ARG A 58 -5.48 0.89 -7.80
CA ARG A 58 -5.20 2.33 -7.72
C ARG A 58 -3.76 2.61 -7.33
N TYR A 59 -3.25 1.87 -6.36
CA TYR A 59 -1.87 2.00 -5.91
C TYR A 59 -0.88 1.63 -7.00
N LEU A 60 -1.10 0.51 -7.70
CA LEU A 60 -0.24 0.08 -8.81
C LEU A 60 -0.27 1.05 -9.99
N THR A 61 -1.44 1.59 -10.33
CA THR A 61 -1.56 2.64 -11.33
C THR A 61 -0.78 3.88 -10.92
N THR A 62 -0.91 4.30 -9.66
CA THR A 62 -0.19 5.47 -9.13
C THR A 62 1.32 5.27 -9.19
N LEU A 63 1.84 4.11 -8.78
CA LEU A 63 3.27 3.80 -8.89
C LEU A 63 3.74 3.82 -10.35
N GLN A 64 2.94 3.26 -11.27
CA GLN A 64 3.29 3.24 -12.69
C GLN A 64 3.31 4.65 -13.28
N ASP A 65 2.37 5.52 -12.89
CA ASP A 65 2.30 6.91 -13.32
C ASP A 65 3.51 7.70 -12.79
N GLN A 66 3.88 7.53 -11.52
CA GLN A 66 5.06 8.18 -10.94
C GLN A 66 6.37 7.77 -11.63
N ILE A 67 6.50 6.50 -12.02
CA ILE A 67 7.63 6.03 -12.83
C ILE A 67 7.62 6.67 -14.22
N ASN A 68 6.45 6.77 -14.85
CA ASN A 68 6.32 7.37 -16.18
C ASN A 68 6.66 8.87 -16.16
N GLU A 69 6.33 9.55 -15.06
CA GLU A 69 6.63 10.97 -14.83
C GLU A 69 8.06 11.22 -14.32
N ASN A 70 8.87 10.17 -14.10
CA ASN A 70 10.19 10.22 -13.46
C ASN A 70 10.19 10.87 -12.06
N THR A 71 9.07 10.79 -11.34
CA THR A 71 8.95 11.26 -9.95
C THR A 71 9.25 10.16 -8.93
N LEU A 72 9.30 8.91 -9.38
CA LEU A 72 9.76 7.75 -8.62
C LEU A 72 10.91 7.06 -9.35
N ASP A 73 12.07 6.97 -8.71
CA ASP A 73 13.19 6.20 -9.22
C ASP A 73 13.10 4.71 -8.85
N GLU A 74 13.91 3.89 -9.52
CA GLU A 74 13.93 2.44 -9.30
C GLU A 74 14.36 2.06 -7.87
N SER A 75 15.25 2.84 -7.26
CA SER A 75 15.76 2.55 -5.91
C SER A 75 14.63 2.64 -4.88
N HIS A 76 13.89 3.75 -4.89
CA HIS A 76 12.75 3.95 -4.01
C HIS A 76 11.65 2.90 -4.24
N LEU A 77 11.41 2.52 -5.49
CA LEU A 77 10.48 1.44 -5.78
C LEU A 77 10.95 0.12 -5.17
N ARG A 78 12.24 -0.21 -5.27
CA ARG A 78 12.79 -1.44 -4.68
C ARG A 78 12.72 -1.43 -3.15
N ASP A 79 12.92 -0.28 -2.52
CA ASP A 79 12.74 -0.13 -1.07
C ASP A 79 11.28 -0.42 -0.65
N LEU A 80 10.30 0.16 -1.38
CA LEU A 80 8.88 -0.11 -1.15
C LEU A 80 8.52 -1.60 -1.30
N LEU A 81 9.07 -2.27 -2.31
CA LEU A 81 8.82 -3.70 -2.53
C LEU A 81 9.47 -4.58 -1.47
N SER A 82 10.65 -4.19 -0.96
CA SER A 82 11.29 -4.85 0.18
C SER A 82 10.43 -4.75 1.46
N ASP A 83 9.78 -3.61 1.69
CA ASP A 83 8.86 -3.43 2.82
C ASP A 83 7.59 -4.29 2.67
N MET A 84 7.07 -4.42 1.45
CA MET A 84 5.96 -5.33 1.14
C MET A 84 6.35 -6.77 1.40
N GLU A 85 7.54 -7.19 0.93
CA GLU A 85 8.04 -8.55 1.16
C GLU A 85 8.20 -8.84 2.65
N THR A 86 8.73 -7.89 3.42
CA THR A 86 8.86 -8.00 4.88
C THR A 86 7.50 -8.17 5.53
N THR A 87 6.51 -7.38 5.11
CA THR A 87 5.14 -7.44 5.64
C THR A 87 4.45 -8.76 5.27
N ARG A 88 4.73 -9.31 4.10
CA ARG A 88 4.29 -10.66 3.71
C ARG A 88 4.90 -11.73 4.59
N ARG A 89 6.21 -11.68 4.88
CA ARG A 89 6.88 -12.65 5.77
C ARG A 89 6.26 -12.62 7.18
N GLN A 90 5.98 -11.43 7.70
CA GLN A 90 5.31 -11.22 8.99
C GLN A 90 3.90 -11.85 9.03
N ARG A 91 3.14 -11.81 7.92
CA ARG A 91 1.81 -12.46 7.81
C ARG A 91 1.86 -13.94 8.13
N PHE A 92 2.89 -14.63 7.64
CA PHE A 92 3.03 -16.08 7.75
C PHE A 92 3.91 -16.52 8.92
N GLY A 93 4.43 -15.58 9.72
CA GLY A 93 5.22 -15.86 10.91
C GLY A 93 6.65 -16.33 10.65
N TYR A 94 7.25 -15.93 9.53
CA TYR A 94 8.68 -16.16 9.23
C TYR A 94 9.59 -15.11 9.89
#